data_AF-A0A8B6FAQ0-F1
#
_entry.id   AF-A0A8B6FAQ0-F1
#
_cell.length_a   1.000
_cell.length_b   1.000
_cell.length_c   1.000
_cell.angle_alpha   90.00
_cell.angle_beta   90.00
_cell.angle_gamma   90.00
#
_symmetry.space_group_name_H-M   'P 1'
#
loop_
_entity.id
_entity.type
_entity.pdbx_description
1 polymer ?
#
loop_
_entity_poly.entity_id
_entity_poly.type
_entity_poly.pdbx_seq_one_letter_code
_entity_poly.pdbx_strand_id
1 'polypeptide(L)'
;MDDELDYGPFDGEIPERLEEDTRIKGSSRNLSKARLCPVCPGRFTNVRRHVFHQHLPWYTNPLTACWTCHKQFGQNKMLENHCLELHNCNIADNIFKEEYQSVWTELMNGLLLELCQRYDKKTLDHLVEATVCEMKLEDLVLETDSPYLKPQGHNEASPGLLKEIIWKLASMFDVHSEEIARVTTRNASQLYNIN
;
A
#
# COMPACT_ATOMS: atom_id res chain seq x y z
N MET A 1 -15.40 -15.66 35.24
CA MET A 1 -16.57 -15.36 34.39
C MET A 1 -15.98 -14.78 33.15
N ASP A 2 -15.57 -15.68 32.26
CA ASP A 2 -15.04 -15.35 30.96
C ASP A 2 -16.27 -15.23 30.05
N ASP A 3 -16.65 -14.00 29.74
CA ASP A 3 -17.70 -13.74 28.77
C ASP A 3 -17.10 -13.98 27.37
N GLU A 4 -17.29 -15.20 26.85
CA GLU A 4 -17.07 -15.51 25.44
C GLU A 4 -17.97 -14.60 24.60
N LEU A 5 -17.36 -13.62 23.92
CA LEU A 5 -18.03 -12.85 22.88
C LEU A 5 -18.28 -13.79 21.69
N ASP A 6 -19.52 -14.27 21.59
CA ASP A 6 -20.05 -15.03 20.45
C ASP A 6 -20.08 -14.13 19.21
N TYR A 7 -18.98 -14.10 18.47
CA TYR A 7 -18.94 -13.57 17.12
C TYR A 7 -19.63 -14.59 16.21
N GLY A 8 -20.96 -14.51 16.13
CA GLY A 8 -21.76 -15.27 15.19
C GLY A 8 -21.23 -15.18 13.76
N PRO A 9 -21.60 -16.13 12.87
CA PRO A 9 -21.10 -16.16 11.51
C PRO A 9 -21.38 -14.83 10.80
N PHE A 10 -20.34 -14.24 10.20
CA PHE A 10 -20.44 -13.03 9.39
C PHE A 10 -21.39 -13.29 8.21
N ASP A 11 -22.63 -12.81 8.36
CA ASP A 11 -23.73 -12.87 7.39
C ASP A 11 -23.78 -11.63 6.50
N GLY A 12 -22.78 -10.75 6.63
CA GLY A 12 -22.68 -9.50 5.90
C GLY A 12 -22.53 -9.72 4.40
N GLU A 13 -23.60 -9.45 3.65
CA GLU A 13 -23.50 -9.06 2.25
C GLU A 13 -22.36 -8.02 2.14
N ILE A 14 -21.37 -8.30 1.29
CA ILE A 14 -20.31 -7.34 0.97
C ILE A 14 -21.04 -6.08 0.49
N PRO A 15 -20.87 -4.92 1.14
CA PRO A 15 -21.58 -3.71 0.75
C PRO A 15 -21.44 -3.49 -0.75
N GLU A 16 -22.57 -3.38 -1.43
CA GLU A 16 -22.62 -3.08 -2.85
C GLU A 16 -21.77 -1.83 -3.08
N ARG A 17 -20.67 -2.01 -3.81
CA ARG A 17 -19.59 -1.04 -3.94
C ARG A 17 -20.22 0.26 -4.44
N LEU A 18 -20.22 1.31 -3.61
CA LEU A 18 -20.72 2.63 -4.00
C LEU A 18 -20.09 2.99 -5.35
N GLU A 19 -20.92 3.05 -6.40
CA GLU A 19 -20.53 3.51 -7.73
C GLU A 19 -20.25 5.02 -7.66
N GLU A 20 -19.19 5.43 -6.97
CA GLU A 20 -18.82 6.83 -6.85
C GLU A 20 -17.86 7.24 -7.97
N ASP A 21 -18.50 7.82 -8.99
CA ASP A 21 -18.04 8.85 -9.94
C ASP A 21 -16.72 8.57 -10.68
N THR A 22 -16.85 7.96 -11.87
CA THR A 22 -15.79 7.79 -12.89
C THR A 22 -15.30 9.11 -13.51
N ARG A 23 -15.62 10.27 -12.92
CA ARG A 23 -15.31 11.58 -13.52
C ARG A 23 -13.91 12.07 -13.18
N ILE A 24 -13.19 12.37 -14.25
CA ILE A 24 -11.91 13.07 -14.27
C ILE A 24 -12.08 14.44 -13.61
N LYS A 25 -11.62 14.61 -12.37
CA LYS A 25 -11.38 15.94 -11.78
C LYS A 25 -9.93 16.34 -12.06
N GLY A 26 -9.71 17.04 -13.18
CA GLY A 26 -8.39 17.56 -13.53
C GLY A 26 -8.44 18.60 -14.65
N SER A 27 -7.64 19.66 -14.51
CA SER A 27 -7.35 20.63 -15.58
C SER A 27 -6.74 19.93 -16.80
N SER A 28 -7.08 20.40 -18.01
CA SER A 28 -6.69 19.83 -19.31
C SER A 28 -5.18 19.54 -19.48
N ARG A 29 -4.31 20.24 -18.73
CA ARG A 29 -2.85 20.02 -18.75
C ARG A 29 -2.39 18.75 -18.02
N ASN A 30 -3.22 18.16 -17.17
CA ASN A 30 -2.86 17.02 -16.31
C ASN A 30 -3.30 15.66 -16.86
N LEU A 31 -4.15 15.62 -17.90
CA LEU A 31 -4.61 14.37 -18.50
C LEU A 31 -3.47 13.59 -19.20
N SER A 32 -2.50 14.29 -19.79
CA SER A 32 -1.36 13.64 -20.48
C SER A 32 -0.45 12.87 -19.52
N LYS A 33 -0.50 13.17 -18.21
CA LYS A 33 0.27 12.49 -17.15
C LYS A 33 -0.55 11.46 -16.38
N ALA A 34 -1.83 11.27 -16.72
CA ALA A 34 -2.71 10.36 -15.99
C ALA A 34 -2.46 8.90 -16.39
N ARG A 35 -2.29 8.03 -15.39
CA ARG A 35 -2.09 6.58 -15.53
C ARG A 35 -3.34 5.81 -15.14
N LEU A 36 -3.48 4.59 -15.68
CA LEU A 36 -4.58 3.68 -15.34
C LEU A 36 -4.46 3.21 -13.89
N CYS A 37 -5.58 3.10 -13.19
CA CYS A 37 -5.66 2.39 -11.93
C CYS A 37 -5.61 0.86 -12.19
N PRO A 38 -4.87 0.07 -11.39
CA PRO A 38 -4.84 -1.38 -11.54
C PRO A 38 -6.10 -2.09 -11.01
N VAL A 39 -6.95 -1.40 -10.24
CA VAL A 39 -8.14 -2.01 -9.58
C VAL A 39 -9.45 -1.57 -10.25
N CYS A 40 -9.49 -0.38 -10.84
CA CYS A 40 -10.68 0.13 -11.51
C CYS A 40 -10.36 0.72 -12.89
N PRO A 41 -11.37 0.93 -13.75
CA PRO A 41 -11.16 1.48 -15.10
C PRO A 41 -10.67 2.94 -15.14
N GLY A 42 -10.51 3.62 -13.99
CA GLY A 42 -10.21 5.05 -13.90
C GLY A 42 -8.77 5.42 -14.26
N ARG A 43 -8.57 6.70 -14.61
CA ARG A 43 -7.24 7.30 -14.86
C ARG A 43 -6.94 8.43 -13.89
N PHE A 44 -5.77 8.39 -13.27
CA PHE A 44 -5.38 9.34 -12.22
C PHE A 44 -3.94 9.79 -12.39
N THR A 45 -3.66 11.04 -12.05
CA THR A 45 -2.29 11.57 -11.98
C THR A 45 -1.51 10.97 -10.81
N ASN A 46 -2.19 10.67 -9.71
CA ASN A 46 -1.62 9.99 -8.54
C ASN A 46 -2.39 8.68 -8.27
N VAL A 47 -2.06 7.64 -9.05
CA VAL A 47 -2.71 6.32 -8.96
C VAL A 47 -2.56 5.71 -7.58
N ARG A 48 -1.36 5.81 -6.96
CA ARG A 48 -1.13 5.34 -5.59
C ARG A 48 -2.13 5.94 -4.63
N ARG A 49 -2.24 7.27 -4.59
CA ARG A 49 -3.19 7.97 -3.72
C ARG A 49 -4.63 7.54 -3.97
N HIS A 50 -5.04 7.38 -5.23
CA HIS A 50 -6.37 6.89 -5.55
C HIS A 50 -6.62 5.47 -5.00
N VAL A 51 -5.69 4.53 -5.22
CA VAL A 51 -5.80 3.15 -4.71
C VAL A 51 -5.91 3.13 -3.19
N PHE A 52 -5.06 3.87 -2.50
CA PHE A 52 -5.10 3.97 -1.03
C PHE A 52 -6.44 4.50 -0.50
N HIS A 53 -7.09 5.44 -1.19
CA HIS A 53 -8.33 6.04 -0.69
C HIS A 53 -9.62 5.35 -1.14
N GLN A 54 -9.58 4.57 -2.23
CA GLN A 54 -10.80 4.07 -2.88
C GLN A 54 -10.88 2.55 -2.94
N HIS A 55 -9.74 1.86 -2.87
CA HIS A 55 -9.67 0.40 -3.06
C HIS A 55 -9.14 -0.33 -1.83
N LEU A 56 -8.29 0.32 -1.03
CA LEU A 56 -7.84 -0.26 0.22
C LEU A 56 -8.85 0.00 1.34
N PRO A 57 -9.14 -0.99 2.20
CA PRO A 57 -9.89 -0.77 3.42
C PRO A 57 -9.22 0.29 4.29
N TRP A 58 -10.03 1.10 4.98
CA TRP A 58 -9.57 2.22 5.81
C TRP A 58 -8.63 1.79 6.96
N TYR A 59 -8.71 0.54 7.41
CA TYR A 59 -7.83 0.05 8.47
C TYR A 59 -6.43 -0.33 7.98
N THR A 60 -6.16 -0.28 6.67
CA THR A 60 -4.82 -0.58 6.12
C THR A 60 -3.76 0.44 6.53
N ASN A 61 -4.16 1.70 6.80
CA ASN A 61 -3.30 2.69 7.43
C ASN A 61 -4.08 3.37 8.58
N PRO A 62 -4.11 2.73 9.76
CA PRO A 62 -5.04 3.08 10.83
C PRO A 62 -4.75 4.45 11.46
N LEU A 63 -3.50 4.93 11.38
CA LEU A 63 -3.09 6.23 11.93
C LEU A 63 -3.73 7.41 11.19
N THR A 64 -4.08 7.22 9.91
CA THR A 64 -4.65 8.28 9.06
C THR A 64 -6.09 7.98 8.64
N ALA A 65 -6.77 7.10 9.37
CA ALA A 65 -8.15 6.70 9.10
C ALA A 65 -9.11 7.25 10.15
N CYS A 66 -10.33 7.61 9.72
CA CYS A 66 -11.40 7.95 10.64
C CYS A 66 -12.13 6.68 11.10
N TRP A 67 -12.09 6.41 12.40
CA TRP A 67 -12.72 5.24 13.01
C TRP A 67 -14.24 5.41 13.21
N THR A 68 -14.78 6.62 13.03
CA THR A 68 -16.24 6.87 13.09
C THR A 68 -16.92 6.60 11.74
N CYS A 69 -16.34 7.07 10.62
CA CYS A 69 -16.96 6.95 9.30
C CYS A 69 -16.16 6.10 8.30
N HIS A 70 -15.10 5.42 8.75
CA HIS A 70 -14.35 4.44 7.97
C HIS A 70 -13.69 5.02 6.70
N LYS A 71 -13.24 6.27 6.78
CA LYS A 71 -12.61 6.98 5.65
C LYS A 71 -11.10 7.10 5.83
N GLN A 72 -10.34 6.80 4.76
CA GLN A 72 -8.88 6.92 4.72
C GLN A 72 -8.43 8.32 4.29
N PHE A 73 -7.47 8.91 5.01
CA PHE A 73 -6.82 10.17 4.66
C PHE A 73 -5.34 9.98 4.40
N GLY A 74 -4.73 10.94 3.69
CA GLY A 74 -3.32 10.86 3.30
C GLY A 74 -2.38 11.49 4.32
N GLN A 75 -2.91 12.26 5.27
CA GLN A 75 -2.18 13.02 6.28
C GLN A 75 -3.05 13.19 7.54
N ASN A 76 -2.43 13.17 8.72
CA ASN A 76 -3.13 13.36 10.00
C ASN A 76 -3.91 14.68 10.04
N LYS A 77 -3.33 15.78 9.55
CA LYS A 77 -4.03 17.08 9.51
C LYS A 77 -5.34 17.06 8.70
N MET A 78 -5.41 16.23 7.66
CA MET A 78 -6.66 16.08 6.90
C MET A 78 -7.71 15.30 7.69
N LEU A 79 -7.28 14.28 8.45
CA LEU A 79 -8.13 13.55 9.38
C LEU A 79 -8.62 14.48 10.51
N GLU A 80 -7.74 15.31 11.09
CA GLU A 80 -8.06 16.31 12.11
C GLU A 80 -9.19 17.23 11.64
N ASN A 81 -9.01 17.88 10.49
CA ASN A 81 -10.02 18.76 9.92
C ASN A 81 -11.34 18.03 9.68
N HIS A 82 -11.28 16.81 9.14
CA HIS A 82 -12.47 16.00 8.89
C HIS A 82 -13.24 15.66 10.16
N CYS A 83 -12.56 15.23 11.22
CA CYS A 83 -13.17 14.91 12.51
C CYS A 83 -13.83 16.14 13.15
N LEU A 84 -13.17 17.30 13.07
CA LEU A 84 -13.72 18.58 13.55
C LEU A 84 -14.96 19.00 12.77
N GLU A 85 -14.92 18.92 11.43
CA GLU A 85 -15.99 19.42 10.56
C GLU A 85 -17.23 18.51 10.53
N LEU A 86 -17.05 17.18 10.51
CA LEU A 86 -18.15 16.23 10.25
C LEU A 86 -18.58 15.39 11.45
N HIS A 87 -17.74 15.28 12.48
CA HIS A 87 -18.02 14.46 13.66
C HIS A 87 -18.09 15.29 14.95
N ASN A 88 -17.70 16.57 14.89
CA ASN A 88 -17.62 17.47 16.05
C ASN A 88 -16.91 16.79 17.25
N CYS A 89 -15.93 15.95 16.96
CA CYS A 89 -15.24 15.11 17.93
C CYS A 89 -13.77 15.55 18.04
N ASN A 90 -13.18 15.37 19.22
CA ASN A 90 -11.75 15.52 19.37
C ASN A 90 -11.06 14.40 18.58
N ILE A 91 -10.00 14.74 17.84
CA ILE A 91 -9.21 13.73 17.13
C ILE A 91 -8.64 12.68 18.08
N ALA A 92 -8.31 13.06 19.33
CA ALA A 92 -7.80 12.13 20.33
C ALA A 92 -8.73 10.92 20.57
N ASP A 93 -10.04 11.08 20.36
CA ASP A 93 -11.03 10.03 20.53
C ASP A 93 -11.17 9.13 19.28
N ASN A 94 -10.60 9.56 18.14
CA ASN A 94 -10.81 8.97 16.82
C ASN A 94 -9.50 8.59 16.10
N ILE A 95 -8.37 8.61 16.81
CA ILE A 95 -7.11 8.08 16.32
C ILE A 95 -6.92 6.64 16.73
N PHE A 96 -6.13 5.94 15.93
CA PHE A 96 -5.62 4.64 16.32
C PHE A 96 -4.77 4.75 17.59
N LYS A 97 -5.19 4.02 18.62
CA LYS A 97 -4.54 4.00 19.93
C LYS A 97 -3.54 2.85 19.99
N GLU A 98 -2.51 3.02 20.79
CA GLU A 98 -1.48 1.99 21.01
C GLU A 98 -2.07 0.68 21.56
N GLU A 99 -3.14 0.75 22.35
CA GLU A 99 -3.88 -0.44 22.84
C GLU A 99 -4.51 -1.29 21.73
N TYR A 100 -4.73 -0.73 20.54
CA TYR A 100 -5.24 -1.46 19.37
C TYR A 100 -4.13 -2.09 18.51
N GLN A 101 -2.86 -1.82 18.82
CA GLN A 101 -1.72 -2.27 18.02
C GLN A 101 -1.67 -3.79 17.87
N SER A 102 -1.91 -4.55 18.95
CA SER A 102 -1.90 -6.02 18.91
C SER A 102 -3.02 -6.56 18.02
N VAL A 103 -4.25 -6.11 18.23
CA VAL A 103 -5.43 -6.56 17.47
C VAL A 103 -5.29 -6.24 15.98
N TRP A 104 -4.82 -5.03 15.65
CA TRP A 104 -4.54 -4.66 14.27
C TRP A 104 -3.44 -5.53 13.63
N THR A 105 -2.39 -5.83 14.39
CA THR A 105 -1.30 -6.71 13.93
C THR A 105 -1.82 -8.12 13.67
N GLU A 106 -2.66 -8.66 14.54
CA GLU A 106 -3.31 -9.96 14.35
C GLU A 106 -4.22 -9.99 13.11
N LEU A 107 -5.05 -8.95 12.91
CA LEU A 107 -5.87 -8.81 11.71
C LEU A 107 -5.03 -8.80 10.43
N MET A 108 -3.99 -7.97 10.39
CA MET A 108 -3.12 -7.85 9.21
C MET A 108 -2.33 -9.14 8.98
N ASN A 109 -1.83 -9.78 10.04
CA ASN A 109 -1.15 -11.07 9.95
C ASN A 109 -2.09 -12.16 9.45
N GLY A 110 -3.33 -12.23 9.94
CA GLY A 110 -4.34 -13.18 9.48
C GLY A 110 -4.62 -13.03 7.98
N LEU A 111 -4.78 -11.78 7.50
CA LEU A 111 -4.94 -11.50 6.08
C LEU A 111 -3.73 -11.97 5.25
N LEU A 112 -2.51 -11.66 5.69
CA LEU A 112 -1.29 -12.05 4.99
C LEU A 112 -1.08 -13.57 4.99
N LEU A 113 -1.44 -14.27 6.07
CA LEU A 113 -1.38 -15.72 6.16
C LEU A 113 -2.41 -16.39 5.25
N GLU A 114 -3.63 -15.86 5.20
CA GLU A 114 -4.65 -16.33 4.26
C GLU A 114 -4.20 -16.15 2.80
N LEU A 115 -3.56 -15.02 2.47
CA LEU A 115 -2.99 -14.82 1.13
C LEU A 115 -1.85 -15.82 0.87
N CYS A 116 -0.95 -16.04 1.83
CA CYS A 116 0.08 -17.06 1.71
C CYS A 116 -0.52 -18.44 1.40
N GLN A 117 -1.54 -18.85 2.16
CA GLN A 117 -2.23 -20.12 1.97
C GLN A 117 -2.92 -20.21 0.60
N ARG A 118 -3.65 -19.16 0.21
CA ARG A 118 -4.39 -19.11 -1.06
C ARG A 118 -3.49 -19.21 -2.29
N TYR A 119 -2.28 -18.66 -2.22
CA TYR A 119 -1.31 -18.67 -3.30
C TYR A 119 -0.22 -19.75 -3.14
N ASP A 120 -0.40 -20.70 -2.20
CA ASP A 120 0.56 -21.77 -1.90
C ASP A 120 2.00 -21.26 -1.66
N LYS A 121 2.12 -20.23 -0.79
CA LYS A 121 3.38 -19.61 -0.40
C LYS A 121 3.69 -19.94 1.05
N LYS A 122 4.92 -20.39 1.29
CA LYS A 122 5.37 -20.83 2.63
C LYS A 122 5.67 -19.68 3.59
N THR A 123 6.03 -18.52 3.04
CA THR A 123 6.41 -17.33 3.81
C THR A 123 5.89 -16.09 3.10
N LEU A 124 5.79 -14.99 3.84
CA LEU A 124 5.46 -13.68 3.28
C LEU A 124 6.47 -13.26 2.20
N ASP A 125 7.76 -13.58 2.38
CA ASP A 125 8.79 -13.30 1.37
C ASP A 125 8.49 -14.00 0.04
N HIS A 126 8.08 -15.27 0.07
CA HIS A 126 7.70 -15.98 -1.16
C HIS A 126 6.43 -15.40 -1.81
N LEU A 127 5.50 -14.86 -1.02
CA LEU A 127 4.31 -14.17 -1.54
C LEU A 127 4.67 -12.85 -2.21
N VAL A 128 5.54 -12.06 -1.59
CA VAL A 128 6.06 -10.81 -2.16
C VAL A 128 6.84 -11.10 -3.43
N GLU A 129 7.72 -12.10 -3.41
CA GLU A 129 8.51 -12.51 -4.57
C GLU A 129 7.63 -12.92 -5.74
N ALA A 130 6.62 -13.78 -5.50
CA ALA A 130 5.66 -14.16 -6.53
C ALA A 130 4.92 -12.94 -7.10
N THR A 131 4.51 -12.00 -6.25
CA THR A 131 3.84 -10.77 -6.69
C THR A 131 4.75 -9.93 -7.58
N VAL A 132 6.03 -9.79 -7.22
CA VAL A 132 7.02 -9.04 -8.02
C VAL A 132 7.30 -9.74 -9.35
N CYS A 133 7.36 -11.07 -9.40
CA CYS A 133 7.60 -11.82 -10.64
C CYS A 133 6.44 -11.71 -11.65
N GLU A 134 5.21 -11.39 -11.20
CA GLU A 134 4.08 -11.09 -12.08
C GLU A 134 4.16 -9.67 -12.68
N MET A 135 5.03 -8.80 -12.15
CA MET A 135 5.23 -7.46 -12.66
C MET A 135 6.20 -7.44 -13.84
N LYS A 136 6.05 -6.46 -14.73
CA LYS A 136 7.02 -6.20 -15.79
C LYS A 136 8.18 -5.40 -15.23
N LEU A 137 9.42 -5.76 -15.61
CA LEU A 137 10.62 -5.05 -15.18
C LEU A 137 10.57 -3.56 -15.60
N GLU A 138 9.91 -3.24 -16.72
CA GLU A 138 9.69 -1.87 -17.21
C GLU A 138 8.79 -1.01 -16.33
N ASP A 139 8.02 -1.64 -15.43
CA ASP A 139 7.14 -0.95 -14.49
C ASP A 139 7.79 -0.77 -13.10
N LEU A 140 9.02 -1.26 -12.90
CA LEU A 140 9.74 -1.22 -11.62
C LEU A 140 10.70 -0.03 -11.49
N VAL A 141 10.75 0.55 -10.29
CA VAL A 141 11.75 1.50 -9.82
C VAL A 141 12.25 1.03 -8.46
N LEU A 142 13.55 1.17 -8.19
CA LEU A 142 14.17 0.65 -6.96
C LEU A 142 14.47 1.79 -5.98
N GLU A 143 14.21 1.52 -4.71
CA GLU A 143 14.56 2.38 -3.58
C GLU A 143 14.99 1.52 -2.38
N THR A 144 15.79 2.09 -1.48
CA THR A 144 16.17 1.42 -0.22
C THR A 144 15.32 1.85 0.96
N ASP A 145 14.56 2.95 0.83
CA ASP A 145 13.86 3.61 1.93
C ASP A 145 14.76 3.88 3.15
N SER A 146 16.04 4.19 2.90
CA SER A 146 16.99 4.58 3.93
C SER A 146 16.53 5.88 4.62
N PRO A 147 16.63 5.99 5.96
CA PRO A 147 17.32 5.10 6.90
C PRO A 147 16.42 4.04 7.58
N TYR A 148 15.24 3.74 7.01
CA TYR A 148 14.22 2.94 7.69
C TYR A 148 14.34 1.45 7.39
N LEU A 149 14.36 1.09 6.09
CA LEU A 149 14.35 -0.31 5.68
C LEU A 149 15.76 -0.77 5.33
N LYS A 150 16.16 -1.93 5.85
CA LYS A 150 17.43 -2.60 5.54
C LYS A 150 17.19 -4.05 5.13
N PRO A 151 17.91 -4.56 4.12
CA PRO A 151 17.93 -5.99 3.84
C PRO A 151 18.38 -6.79 5.07
N GLN A 152 17.92 -8.04 5.15
CA GLN A 152 18.29 -8.95 6.22
C GLN A 152 19.82 -9.14 6.27
N GLY A 153 20.39 -9.19 7.48
CA GLY A 153 21.84 -9.36 7.67
C GLY A 153 22.64 -8.06 7.73
N HIS A 154 22.01 -6.90 7.54
CA HIS A 154 22.68 -5.60 7.68
C HIS A 154 22.35 -4.91 9.01
N ASN A 155 23.31 -4.14 9.53
CA ASN A 155 23.15 -3.39 10.77
C ASN A 155 22.46 -2.04 10.55
N GLU A 156 22.74 -1.38 9.43
CA GLU A 156 22.24 -0.04 9.10
C GLU A 156 21.60 -0.03 7.72
N ALA A 157 20.52 0.74 7.57
CA ALA A 157 19.93 1.05 6.28
C ALA A 157 20.78 2.13 5.58
N SER A 158 21.10 1.93 4.30
CA SER A 158 21.80 2.95 3.51
C SER A 158 21.42 2.88 2.03
N PRO A 159 21.56 3.98 1.26
CA PRO A 159 21.38 3.96 -0.19
C PRO A 159 22.32 2.98 -0.90
N GLY A 160 23.50 2.70 -0.33
CA GLY A 160 24.48 1.77 -0.90
C GLY A 160 24.03 0.31 -0.93
N LEU A 161 22.97 -0.05 -0.19
CA LEU A 161 22.38 -1.39 -0.19
C LEU A 161 21.46 -1.64 -1.39
N LEU A 162 21.29 -0.66 -2.29
CA LEU A 162 20.53 -0.83 -3.54
C LEU A 162 21.08 -1.99 -4.38
N LYS A 163 22.39 -2.27 -4.31
CA LYS A 163 23.02 -3.42 -4.98
C LYS A 163 22.46 -4.77 -4.54
N GLU A 164 22.08 -4.91 -3.26
CA GLU A 164 21.49 -6.15 -2.73
C GLU A 164 20.10 -6.37 -3.30
N ILE A 165 19.32 -5.29 -3.45
CA ILE A 165 18.01 -5.33 -4.10
C ILE A 165 18.17 -5.72 -5.57
N ILE A 166 19.15 -5.13 -6.26
CA ILE A 166 19.45 -5.47 -7.67
C ILE A 166 19.79 -6.95 -7.82
N TRP A 167 20.65 -7.51 -6.96
CA TRP A 167 21.00 -8.93 -7.02
C TRP A 167 19.82 -9.84 -6.71
N LYS A 168 18.97 -9.48 -5.75
CA LYS A 168 17.74 -10.23 -5.47
C LYS A 168 16.79 -10.23 -6.68
N LEU A 169 16.62 -9.09 -7.36
CA LEU A 169 15.77 -9.04 -8.54
C LEU A 169 16.40 -9.77 -9.74
N ALA A 170 17.72 -9.71 -9.89
CA ALA A 170 18.44 -10.44 -10.94
C ALA A 170 18.18 -11.95 -10.86
N SER A 171 18.19 -12.52 -9.64
CA SER A 171 17.86 -13.94 -9.45
C SER A 171 16.38 -14.25 -9.65
N MET A 172 15.47 -13.34 -9.26
CA MET A 172 14.02 -13.53 -9.43
C MET A 172 13.57 -13.46 -10.89
N PHE A 173 14.14 -12.55 -11.68
CA PHE A 173 13.78 -12.34 -13.08
C PHE A 173 14.64 -13.16 -14.06
N ASP A 174 15.64 -13.89 -13.58
CA ASP A 174 16.64 -14.62 -14.39
C ASP A 174 17.31 -13.73 -15.45
N VAL A 175 17.77 -12.55 -15.01
CA VAL A 175 18.47 -11.57 -15.85
C VAL A 175 19.72 -11.06 -15.16
N HIS A 176 20.67 -10.55 -15.93
CA HIS A 176 21.92 -10.01 -15.39
C HIS A 176 21.66 -8.76 -14.51
N SER A 177 22.41 -8.58 -13.42
CA SER A 177 22.24 -7.43 -12.51
C SER A 177 22.35 -6.07 -13.20
N GLU A 178 23.21 -5.97 -14.20
CA GLU A 178 23.43 -4.79 -15.03
C GLU A 178 22.19 -4.46 -15.85
N GLU A 179 21.43 -5.47 -16.29
CA GLU A 179 20.18 -5.27 -17.01
C GLU A 179 19.08 -4.77 -16.08
N ILE A 180 18.97 -5.34 -14.86
CA ILE A 180 18.09 -4.80 -13.81
C ILE A 180 18.40 -3.33 -13.57
N ALA A 181 19.66 -3.01 -13.27
CA ALA A 181 20.09 -1.65 -12.98
C ALA A 181 19.80 -0.68 -14.14
N ARG A 182 20.10 -1.11 -15.38
CA ARG A 182 19.86 -0.30 -16.59
C ARG A 182 18.37 -0.02 -16.79
N VAL A 183 17.52 -1.05 -16.70
CA VAL A 183 16.07 -0.90 -16.92
C VAL A 183 15.45 -0.06 -15.80
N THR A 184 15.72 -0.35 -14.54
CA THR A 184 15.11 0.39 -13.42
C THR A 184 15.61 1.83 -13.33
N THR A 185 16.86 2.10 -13.71
CA THR A 185 17.38 3.48 -13.83
C THR A 185 16.65 4.23 -14.94
N ARG A 186 16.50 3.64 -16.13
CA ARG A 186 15.73 4.23 -17.23
C ARG A 186 14.29 4.52 -16.79
N ASN A 187 13.64 3.59 -16.11
CA ASN A 187 12.27 3.75 -15.63
C ASN A 187 12.17 4.91 -14.63
N ALA A 188 13.12 5.02 -13.69
CA ALA A 188 13.20 6.13 -12.74
C ALA A 188 13.42 7.47 -13.44
N SER A 189 14.35 7.55 -14.41
CA SER A 189 14.60 8.74 -15.22
C SER A 189 13.34 9.21 -15.95
N GLN A 190 12.60 8.28 -16.56
CA GLN A 190 11.33 8.59 -17.23
C GLN A 190 10.24 9.01 -16.25
N LEU A 191 10.15 8.34 -15.09
CA LEU A 191 9.15 8.60 -14.07
C LEU A 191 9.33 9.98 -13.42
N TYR A 192 10.56 10.32 -13.07
CA TYR A 192 10.91 11.54 -12.35
C TYR A 192 11.39 12.67 -13.26
N ASN A 193 11.50 12.42 -14.56
CA ASN A 193 11.96 13.38 -15.56
C ASN A 193 13.35 13.95 -15.22
N ILE A 194 14.29 13.06 -14.92
CA ILE A 194 15.69 13.35 -14.60
C ILE A 194 16.59 12.72 -15.67
N ASN A 195 17.51 13.52 -16.22
CA ASN A 195 18.49 13.13 -17.25
C ASN A 195 19.87 12.91 -16.63
#